data_AF-A0A7C6RV69-F1
#
_entry.id   AF-A0A7C6RV69-F1
#
_cell.length_a   1.000
_cell.length_b   1.000
_cell.length_c   1.000
_cell.angle_alpha   90.00
_cell.angle_beta   90.00
_cell.angle_gamma   90.00
#
_symmetry.space_group_name_H-M   'P 1'
#
loop_
_entity.id
_entity.type
_entity.pdbx_description
1 polymer ?
#
loop_
_entity_poly.entity_id
_entity_poly.type
_entity_poly.pdbx_seq_one_letter_code
_entity_poly.pdbx_strand_id
1 'polypeptide(L)'
;MRWRVRLTVPVFVLLAMGFIGVPATLQAGQEPPSEPAVADGVALSTQIQSFAQDLERLRRFMGVSRINELDIGIRSALPRDLYFQALMLWENTDRLSFEILREHTKPPPAPPGGLELQDVLIRIRDAHQNLRQAMRQLQIADTGGAMAGNGIPATDSFTALLTLNRQLNLLLERHIAPSDVYEEITLAIGYAARLLAPYPDAIRIPAEPPFEPDKLPRDVYLRLIECLRSIVRIFDMQGLAVLTIETSRIDLDRVNPGDVYLVAAMIVSQLDFLYQRLGSAKPPPQPIYPGLKFPAHSYQRAGILLAQLQQLQRHLAPGQAAQPLPEPR
;
A
#
# COMPACT_ATOMS: atom_id res chain seq x y z
N MET A 1 0.27 9.55 15.27
CA MET A 1 -0.30 10.62 14.41
C MET A 1 0.19 10.35 12.99
N ARG A 2 -0.67 9.95 12.04
CA ARG A 2 -0.26 9.61 10.66
C ARG A 2 -0.12 10.87 9.81
N TRP A 3 1.06 11.09 9.24
CA TRP A 3 1.49 12.30 8.53
C TRP A 3 1.41 12.16 7.00
N ARG A 4 0.27 11.74 6.45
CA ARG A 4 0.05 11.89 5.01
C ARG A 4 -0.17 13.37 4.71
N VAL A 5 0.95 14.10 4.58
CA VAL A 5 1.01 15.53 4.28
C VAL A 5 0.44 15.76 2.88
N ARG A 6 -0.36 16.82 2.80
CA ARG A 6 -1.11 17.29 1.63
C ARG A 6 -0.15 17.60 0.47
N LEU A 7 -0.38 16.98 -0.68
CA LEU A 7 0.09 17.49 -1.96
C LEU A 7 -0.85 18.60 -2.42
N THR A 8 -0.44 19.85 -2.28
CA THR A 8 -0.95 20.94 -3.11
C THR A 8 0.02 21.11 -4.26
N VAL A 9 -0.35 20.58 -5.44
CA VAL A 9 0.37 20.86 -6.69
C VAL A 9 -0.15 22.21 -7.21
N PRO A 10 0.68 23.25 -7.36
CA PRO A 10 0.29 24.42 -8.12
C PRO A 10 0.18 24.04 -9.60
N VAL A 11 -1.02 24.12 -10.15
CA VAL A 11 -1.28 23.94 -11.59
C VAL A 11 -0.69 25.15 -12.31
N PHE A 12 0.46 24.97 -12.97
CA PHE A 12 0.95 25.90 -13.98
C PHE A 12 0.33 25.53 -15.32
N VAL A 13 -0.62 26.34 -15.78
CA VAL A 13 -1.11 26.33 -17.16
C VAL A 13 -0.03 26.99 -18.02
N LEU A 14 0.64 26.23 -18.87
CA LEU A 14 1.43 26.79 -19.98
C LEU A 14 0.89 26.26 -21.30
N LEU A 15 0.38 27.22 -22.07
CA LEU A 15 -0.24 27.11 -23.38
C LEU A 15 0.83 26.91 -24.46
N ALA A 16 0.54 25.96 -25.35
CA ALA A 16 0.84 25.87 -26.78
C ALA A 16 2.15 26.46 -27.36
N MET A 17 2.94 25.60 -28.01
CA MET A 17 3.29 25.75 -29.43
C MET A 17 3.53 24.37 -30.05
N GLY A 18 2.95 24.16 -31.23
CA GLY A 18 2.98 22.88 -31.93
C GLY A 18 4.25 22.64 -32.72
N PHE A 19 4.45 21.39 -33.14
CA PHE A 19 5.27 21.05 -34.31
C PHE A 19 4.78 19.73 -34.93
N ILE A 20 4.39 19.87 -36.21
CA ILE A 20 4.61 19.01 -37.40
C ILE A 20 4.80 17.50 -37.18
N GLY A 21 3.93 16.74 -37.85
CA GLY A 21 3.97 15.29 -37.90
C GLY A 21 5.08 14.70 -38.77
N VAL A 22 5.47 13.48 -38.42
CA VAL A 22 6.23 12.55 -39.27
C VAL A 22 5.53 11.19 -39.12
N PRO A 23 5.17 10.49 -40.22
CA PRO A 23 4.70 9.13 -40.15
C PRO A 23 5.92 8.20 -40.10
N ALA A 24 6.00 7.33 -39.09
CA ALA A 24 7.00 6.27 -39.02
C ALA A 24 6.32 4.93 -38.71
N THR A 25 6.08 4.21 -39.80
CA THR A 25 6.19 2.75 -39.97
C THR A 25 6.25 1.88 -38.70
N LEU A 26 5.21 1.05 -38.57
CA LEU A 26 5.18 -0.20 -37.81
C LEU A 26 6.44 -1.05 -38.06
N GLN A 27 7.24 -1.24 -37.03
CA GLN A 27 8.19 -2.34 -36.97
C GLN A 27 8.09 -2.98 -35.59
N ALA A 28 7.47 -4.17 -35.57
CA ALA A 28 7.45 -5.05 -34.42
C ALA A 28 8.89 -5.56 -34.20
N GLY A 29 9.62 -4.87 -33.33
CA GLY A 29 10.92 -5.26 -32.81
C GLY A 29 10.85 -5.23 -31.30
N GLN A 30 11.07 -6.37 -30.67
CA GLN A 30 11.19 -6.49 -29.23
C GLN A 30 12.43 -5.69 -28.81
N GLU A 31 12.23 -4.48 -28.28
CA GLU A 31 13.32 -3.68 -27.72
C GLU A 31 14.01 -4.47 -26.61
N PRO A 32 15.35 -4.59 -26.62
CA PRO A 32 16.07 -5.13 -25.49
C PRO A 32 15.80 -4.24 -24.27
N PRO A 33 15.70 -4.82 -23.05
CA PRO A 33 15.44 -4.03 -21.85
C PRO A 33 16.55 -2.97 -21.68
N SER A 34 16.15 -1.71 -21.57
CA SER A 34 17.05 -0.57 -21.38
C SER A 34 18.00 -0.83 -20.19
N GLU A 35 19.32 -0.73 -20.40
CA GLU A 35 20.36 -0.87 -19.38
C GLU A 35 20.07 -0.20 -18.02
N PRO A 36 19.50 1.02 -17.93
CA PRO A 36 19.17 1.64 -16.63
C PRO A 36 18.15 0.84 -15.80
N ALA A 37 17.16 0.20 -16.43
CA ALA A 37 16.11 -0.52 -15.70
C ALA A 37 16.63 -1.79 -15.01
N VAL A 38 17.64 -2.44 -15.59
CA VAL A 38 18.29 -3.62 -15.01
C VAL A 38 19.16 -3.22 -13.81
N ALA A 39 19.91 -2.11 -13.93
CA ALA A 39 20.75 -1.59 -12.85
C ALA A 39 19.92 -1.21 -11.61
N ASP A 40 18.77 -0.54 -11.81
CA ASP A 40 17.88 -0.13 -10.73
C ASP A 40 17.27 -1.34 -9.99
N GLY A 41 16.88 -2.39 -10.71
CA GLY A 41 16.39 -3.64 -10.12
C GLY A 41 17.43 -4.33 -9.23
N VAL A 42 18.69 -4.37 -9.69
CA VAL A 42 19.80 -4.93 -8.89
C VAL A 42 20.07 -4.07 -7.65
N ALA A 43 20.07 -2.75 -7.78
CA ALA A 43 20.27 -1.84 -6.65
C ALA A 43 19.15 -1.97 -5.60
N LEU A 44 17.90 -2.10 -6.05
CA LEU A 44 16.74 -2.33 -5.20
C LEU A 44 16.85 -3.64 -4.42
N SER A 45 17.12 -4.75 -5.12
CA SER A 45 17.22 -6.07 -4.48
C SER A 45 18.37 -6.12 -3.46
N THR A 46 19.51 -5.52 -3.79
CA THR A 46 20.67 -5.38 -2.89
C THR A 46 20.29 -4.60 -1.63
N GLN A 47 19.60 -3.47 -1.78
CA GLN A 47 19.18 -2.65 -0.64
C GLN A 47 18.19 -3.38 0.28
N ILE A 48 17.23 -4.12 -0.30
CA ILE A 48 16.28 -4.95 0.45
C ILE A 48 17.04 -6.03 1.25
N GLN A 49 18.03 -6.67 0.62
CA GLN A 49 18.84 -7.69 1.28
C GLN A 49 19.67 -7.11 2.44
N SER A 50 20.28 -5.94 2.27
CA SER A 50 21.01 -5.29 3.35
C SER A 50 20.09 -4.92 4.51
N PHE A 51 18.90 -4.38 4.23
CA PHE A 51 17.90 -4.12 5.28
C PHE A 51 17.50 -5.41 6.00
N ALA A 52 17.27 -6.50 5.26
CA ALA A 52 16.89 -7.79 5.82
C ALA A 52 17.95 -8.36 6.79
N GLN A 53 19.23 -8.22 6.45
CA GLN A 53 20.34 -8.65 7.30
C GLN A 53 20.37 -7.86 8.62
N ASP A 54 20.20 -6.55 8.55
CA ASP A 54 20.20 -5.67 9.73
C ASP A 54 18.98 -5.94 10.62
N LEU A 55 17.82 -6.15 10.00
CA LEU A 55 16.60 -6.52 10.71
C LEU A 55 16.74 -7.88 11.41
N GLU A 56 17.39 -8.86 10.77
CA GLU A 56 17.66 -10.18 11.36
C GLU A 56 18.63 -10.09 12.55
N ARG A 57 19.65 -9.22 12.47
CA ARG A 57 20.55 -8.94 13.60
C ARG A 57 19.77 -8.35 14.78
N LEU A 58 18.96 -7.33 14.53
CA LEU A 58 18.11 -6.73 15.55
C LEU A 58 17.13 -7.74 16.15
N ARG A 59 16.46 -8.55 15.32
CA ARG A 59 15.54 -9.60 15.78
C ARG A 59 16.21 -10.55 16.75
N ARG A 60 17.42 -11.04 16.43
CA ARG A 60 18.18 -11.94 17.32
C ARG A 60 18.54 -11.26 18.63
N PHE A 61 19.00 -10.01 18.57
CA PHE A 61 19.31 -9.22 19.76
C PHE A 61 18.09 -9.06 20.68
N MET A 62 16.91 -8.79 20.11
CA MET A 62 15.65 -8.66 20.85
C MET A 62 15.04 -10.00 21.29
N GLY A 63 15.60 -11.15 20.87
CA GLY A 63 15.08 -12.47 21.19
C GLY A 63 13.71 -12.80 20.56
N VAL A 64 13.30 -12.05 19.52
CA VAL A 64 11.98 -12.21 18.89
C VAL A 64 12.01 -13.37 17.89
N SER A 65 10.94 -14.17 17.82
CA SER A 65 10.84 -15.28 16.86
C SER A 65 10.86 -14.79 15.39
N ARG A 66 11.35 -15.65 14.50
CA ARG A 66 11.23 -15.40 13.05
C ARG A 66 9.77 -15.46 12.64
N ILE A 67 9.35 -14.54 11.76
CA ILE A 67 8.01 -14.59 11.19
C ILE A 67 7.83 -15.89 10.41
N ASN A 68 6.65 -16.47 10.57
CA ASN A 68 6.22 -17.61 9.77
C ASN A 68 5.99 -17.19 8.32
N GLU A 69 6.52 -17.95 7.38
CA GLU A 69 6.19 -17.79 5.96
C GLU A 69 4.67 -17.92 5.78
N LEU A 70 4.06 -16.85 5.28
CA LEU A 70 2.67 -16.78 4.89
C LEU A 70 2.64 -16.03 3.58
N ASP A 71 2.17 -16.70 2.55
CA ASP A 71 1.82 -16.07 1.30
C ASP A 71 0.45 -15.38 1.48
N ILE A 72 0.42 -14.05 1.37
CA ILE A 72 -0.84 -13.30 1.46
C ILE A 72 -1.58 -13.23 0.10
N GLY A 73 -1.09 -13.92 -0.93
CA GLY A 73 -1.71 -14.04 -2.25
C GLY A 73 -1.82 -12.73 -3.01
N ILE A 74 -0.96 -11.74 -2.74
CA ILE A 74 -0.87 -10.49 -3.49
C ILE A 74 0.54 -10.38 -4.08
N ARG A 75 0.62 -10.04 -5.38
CA ARG A 75 1.87 -9.81 -6.11
C ARG A 75 1.78 -8.55 -6.94
N SER A 76 2.89 -7.81 -7.02
CA SER A 76 3.00 -6.67 -7.92
C SER A 76 4.46 -6.37 -8.22
N ALA A 77 4.75 -6.01 -9.47
CA ALA A 77 6.03 -5.43 -9.87
C ALA A 77 5.90 -3.92 -10.17
N LEU A 78 4.74 -3.34 -9.87
CA LEU A 78 4.46 -1.94 -10.19
C LEU A 78 5.24 -1.03 -9.24
N PRO A 79 5.98 -0.02 -9.73
CA PRO A 79 6.74 0.90 -8.89
C PRO A 79 5.91 1.56 -7.80
N ARG A 80 4.65 1.93 -8.11
CA ARG A 80 3.73 2.51 -7.11
C ARG A 80 3.46 1.56 -5.94
N ASP A 81 3.24 0.28 -6.21
CA ASP A 81 2.88 -0.70 -5.16
C ASP A 81 4.10 -0.99 -4.28
N LEU A 82 5.27 -1.13 -4.91
CA LEU A 82 6.56 -1.23 -4.22
C LEU A 82 6.83 0.00 -3.36
N TYR A 83 6.57 1.21 -3.88
CA TYR A 83 6.76 2.46 -3.15
C TYR A 83 5.91 2.50 -1.88
N PHE A 84 4.64 2.10 -1.95
CA PHE A 84 3.79 2.06 -0.77
C PHE A 84 4.20 0.98 0.24
N GLN A 85 4.71 -0.18 -0.19
CA GLN A 85 5.31 -1.16 0.72
C GLN A 85 6.58 -0.63 1.39
N ALA A 86 7.42 0.10 0.65
CA ALA A 86 8.60 0.77 1.19
C ALA A 86 8.23 1.90 2.16
N LEU A 87 7.15 2.64 1.88
CA LEU A 87 6.64 3.67 2.78
C LEU A 87 6.16 3.06 4.11
N MET A 88 5.40 1.96 4.07
CA MET A 88 5.02 1.24 5.29
C MET A 88 6.24 0.72 6.06
N LEU A 89 7.27 0.24 5.34
CA LEU A 89 8.50 -0.21 5.96
C LEU A 89 9.19 0.95 6.71
N TRP A 90 9.24 2.12 6.09
CA TRP A 90 9.74 3.33 6.71
C TRP A 90 8.90 3.74 7.93
N GLU A 91 7.57 3.79 7.82
CA GLU A 91 6.68 4.17 8.95
C GLU A 91 6.83 3.22 10.14
N ASN A 92 6.89 1.92 9.90
CA ASN A 92 7.10 0.92 10.94
C ASN A 92 8.50 1.02 11.55
N THR A 93 9.50 1.40 10.76
CA THR A 93 10.87 1.57 11.27
C THR A 93 10.96 2.85 12.10
N ASP A 94 10.33 3.94 11.66
CA ASP A 94 10.23 5.18 12.45
C ASP A 94 9.54 4.93 13.79
N ARG A 95 8.46 4.15 13.78
CA ARG A 95 7.77 3.75 14.99
C ARG A 95 8.66 2.95 15.93
N LEU A 96 9.39 1.96 15.41
CA LEU A 96 10.36 1.19 16.18
C LEU A 96 11.45 2.11 16.78
N SER A 97 11.98 3.04 15.97
CA SER A 97 12.92 4.06 16.43
C SER A 97 12.33 4.91 17.55
N PHE A 98 11.06 5.30 17.48
CA PHE A 98 10.40 6.00 18.57
C PHE A 98 10.25 5.14 19.84
N GLU A 99 9.95 3.84 19.71
CA GLU A 99 9.84 2.94 20.85
C GLU A 99 11.21 2.75 21.57
N ILE A 100 12.32 2.75 20.82
CA ILE A 100 13.70 2.60 21.35
C ILE A 100 14.31 3.93 21.80
N LEU A 101 14.22 4.97 20.97
CA LEU A 101 14.93 6.25 21.09
C LEU A 101 14.05 7.40 21.61
N ARG A 102 12.72 7.25 21.57
CA ARG A 102 11.74 8.33 21.77
C ARG A 102 11.86 9.48 20.76
N GLU A 103 12.47 9.20 19.60
CA GLU A 103 12.65 10.14 18.50
C GLU A 103 11.79 9.75 17.30
N HIS A 104 11.21 10.75 16.65
CA HIS A 104 10.57 10.61 15.34
C HIS A 104 11.45 11.26 14.28
N THR A 105 11.55 10.58 13.14
CA THR A 105 12.15 11.11 11.93
C THR A 105 11.11 11.92 11.19
N LYS A 106 11.52 13.04 10.59
CA LYS A 106 10.62 13.78 9.70
C LYS A 106 10.30 12.91 8.48
N PRO A 107 9.02 12.72 8.13
CA PRO A 107 8.66 11.99 6.93
C PRO A 107 9.25 12.67 5.70
N PRO A 108 9.87 11.91 4.77
CA PRO A 108 10.36 12.48 3.55
C PRO A 108 9.18 12.95 2.68
N PRO A 109 9.34 14.02 1.89
CA PRO A 109 8.28 14.53 1.03
C PRO A 109 7.92 13.49 -0.03
N ALA A 110 6.64 13.42 -0.41
CA ALA A 110 6.23 12.60 -1.53
C ALA A 110 6.97 13.06 -2.81
N PRO A 111 7.45 12.13 -3.65
CA PRO A 111 8.14 12.49 -4.88
C PRO A 111 7.21 13.26 -5.82
N PRO A 112 7.73 14.26 -6.57
CA PRO A 112 6.93 14.98 -7.54
C PRO A 112 6.70 14.11 -8.78
N GLY A 113 5.45 14.00 -9.23
CA GLY A 113 5.11 13.32 -10.49
C GLY A 113 4.81 11.82 -10.33
N GLY A 114 5.15 11.04 -11.36
CA GLY A 114 4.93 9.59 -11.38
C GLY A 114 5.93 8.86 -10.47
N LEU A 115 5.49 7.79 -9.82
CA LEU A 115 6.34 6.97 -8.94
C LEU A 115 7.25 6.06 -9.76
N GLU A 116 8.55 6.13 -9.51
CA GLU A 116 9.59 5.33 -10.16
C GLU A 116 10.30 4.39 -9.17
N LEU A 117 11.08 3.43 -9.69
CA LEU A 117 11.85 2.50 -8.84
C LEU A 117 12.89 3.22 -7.98
N GLN A 118 13.43 4.33 -8.47
CA GLN A 118 14.36 5.16 -7.70
C GLN A 118 13.70 5.73 -6.42
N ASP A 119 12.42 6.09 -6.47
CA ASP A 119 11.69 6.55 -5.29
C ASP A 119 11.53 5.44 -4.26
N VAL A 120 11.28 4.20 -4.71
CA VAL A 120 11.23 3.02 -3.85
C VAL A 120 12.58 2.83 -3.14
N LEU A 121 13.67 2.88 -3.91
CA LEU A 121 15.03 2.70 -3.40
C LEU A 121 15.39 3.76 -2.35
N ILE A 122 15.04 5.02 -2.59
CA ILE A 122 15.22 6.11 -1.62
C ILE A 122 14.48 5.79 -0.33
N ARG A 123 13.20 5.38 -0.39
CA ARG A 123 12.42 5.07 0.81
C ARG A 123 12.99 3.91 1.63
N ILE A 124 13.49 2.87 0.97
CA ILE A 124 14.11 1.74 1.69
C ILE A 124 15.44 2.18 2.31
N ARG A 125 16.22 3.06 1.66
CA ARG A 125 17.43 3.63 2.23
C ARG A 125 17.13 4.46 3.49
N ASP A 126 16.11 5.32 3.43
CA ASP A 126 15.67 6.12 4.58
C ASP A 126 15.26 5.20 5.75
N ALA A 127 14.47 4.16 5.48
CA ALA A 127 14.07 3.19 6.49
C ALA A 127 15.30 2.46 7.08
N HIS A 128 16.23 2.04 6.23
CA HIS A 128 17.44 1.35 6.66
C HIS A 128 18.33 2.23 7.55
N GLN A 129 18.47 3.51 7.24
CA GLN A 129 19.21 4.46 8.07
C GLN A 129 18.60 4.57 9.47
N ASN A 130 17.28 4.66 9.55
CA ASN A 130 16.55 4.69 10.83
C ASN A 130 16.78 3.41 11.64
N LEU A 131 16.70 2.24 10.99
CA LEU A 131 16.97 0.95 11.64
C LEU A 131 18.39 0.90 12.21
N ARG A 132 19.39 1.32 11.42
CA ARG A 132 20.79 1.36 11.86
C ARG A 132 21.02 2.33 13.01
N GLN A 133 20.32 3.46 13.04
CA GLN A 133 20.38 4.39 14.18
C GLN A 133 19.87 3.71 15.46
N ALA A 134 18.73 3.01 15.40
CA ALA A 134 18.21 2.26 16.54
C ALA A 134 19.18 1.15 16.98
N MET A 135 19.75 0.40 16.03
CA MET A 135 20.74 -0.66 16.32
C MET A 135 22.01 -0.11 16.99
N ARG A 136 22.51 1.05 16.54
CA ARG A 136 23.68 1.71 17.16
C ARG A 136 23.40 2.09 18.61
N GLN A 137 22.20 2.59 18.92
CA GLN A 137 21.84 2.90 20.30
C GLN A 137 21.80 1.65 21.19
N LEU A 138 21.32 0.53 20.63
CA LEU A 138 21.34 -0.77 21.29
C LEU A 138 22.72 -1.42 21.34
N GLN A 139 23.76 -0.73 20.84
CA GLN A 139 25.14 -1.21 20.78
C GLN A 139 25.30 -2.54 20.03
N ILE A 140 24.44 -2.77 19.02
CA ILE A 140 24.53 -3.94 18.16
C ILE A 140 25.68 -3.71 17.17
N ALA A 141 26.70 -4.57 17.25
CA ALA A 141 27.91 -4.44 16.44
C ALA A 141 27.62 -4.48 14.93
N ASP A 142 28.26 -3.58 14.18
CA ASP A 142 28.21 -3.64 12.73
C ASP A 142 29.19 -4.70 12.21
N THR A 143 28.74 -5.95 12.21
CA THR A 143 29.41 -7.03 11.50
C THR A 143 29.22 -6.80 10.00
N GLY A 144 30.11 -6.04 9.36
CA GLY A 144 30.13 -5.77 7.91
C GLY A 144 30.31 -6.99 7.01
N GLY A 145 29.97 -8.19 7.48
CA GLY A 145 30.06 -9.46 6.76
C GLY A 145 28.71 -10.16 6.72
N ALA A 146 28.40 -10.70 5.54
CA ALA A 146 27.23 -11.53 5.29
C ALA A 146 27.07 -12.60 6.37
N MET A 147 25.96 -12.55 7.10
CA MET A 147 25.57 -13.64 7.99
C MET A 147 25.37 -14.89 7.13
N ALA A 148 26.27 -15.87 7.26
CA ALA A 148 26.09 -17.19 6.68
C ALA A 148 24.90 -17.86 7.37
N GLY A 149 23.74 -17.86 6.72
CA GLY A 149 22.55 -18.52 7.24
C GLY A 149 21.29 -18.11 6.51
N ASN A 150 20.88 -18.95 5.56
CA ASN A 150 19.58 -18.96 4.89
C ASN A 150 19.09 -17.57 4.47
N GLY A 151 19.76 -17.03 3.44
CA GLY A 151 19.27 -15.86 2.72
C GLY A 151 17.81 -16.06 2.34
N ILE A 152 17.04 -14.97 2.41
CA ILE A 152 15.69 -14.95 1.83
C ILE A 152 15.82 -15.54 0.42
N PRO A 153 15.00 -16.53 0.02
CA PRO A 153 15.00 -17.06 -1.34
C PRO A 153 14.97 -15.91 -2.35
N ALA A 154 15.38 -16.15 -3.59
CA ALA A 154 15.22 -15.17 -4.67
C ALA A 154 13.71 -14.92 -4.92
N THR A 155 13.10 -14.16 -4.03
CA THR A 155 11.71 -13.78 -4.03
C THR A 155 11.62 -12.40 -4.66
N ASP A 156 10.53 -12.13 -5.38
CA ASP A 156 10.29 -10.79 -5.93
C ASP A 156 10.37 -9.70 -4.84
N SER A 157 10.76 -8.49 -5.24
CA SER A 157 10.99 -7.36 -4.33
C SER A 157 9.76 -7.02 -3.49
N PHE A 158 8.55 -7.25 -4.03
CA PHE A 158 7.30 -6.96 -3.34
C PHE A 158 7.08 -7.89 -2.16
N THR A 159 7.19 -9.20 -2.37
CA THR A 159 7.04 -10.22 -1.33
C THR A 159 8.17 -10.12 -0.31
N ALA A 160 9.37 -9.75 -0.73
CA ALA A 160 10.47 -9.45 0.18
C ALA A 160 10.14 -8.27 1.10
N LEU A 161 9.67 -7.13 0.56
CA LEU A 161 9.24 -5.97 1.35
C LEU A 161 8.08 -6.29 2.29
N LEU A 162 7.14 -7.13 1.83
CA LEU A 162 6.03 -7.58 2.66
C LEU A 162 6.53 -8.40 3.86
N THR A 163 7.45 -9.33 3.61
CA THR A 163 8.07 -10.16 4.65
C THR A 163 8.81 -9.30 5.68
N LEU A 164 9.53 -8.27 5.21
CA LEU A 164 10.21 -7.31 6.09
C LEU A 164 9.23 -6.53 6.96
N ASN A 165 8.15 -6.01 6.39
CA ASN A 165 7.10 -5.33 7.16
C ASN A 165 6.49 -6.24 8.23
N ARG A 166 6.20 -7.51 7.89
CA ARG A 166 5.66 -8.49 8.85
C ARG A 166 6.65 -8.79 9.98
N GLN A 167 7.93 -9.01 9.64
CA GLN A 167 8.97 -9.26 10.65
C GLN A 167 9.19 -8.04 11.54
N LEU A 168 9.20 -6.83 10.98
CA LEU A 168 9.35 -5.59 11.71
C LEU A 168 8.18 -5.34 12.68
N ASN A 169 6.95 -5.66 12.27
CA ASN A 169 5.79 -5.58 13.16
C ASN A 169 5.94 -6.45 14.41
N LEU A 170 6.63 -7.61 14.33
CA LEU A 170 6.92 -8.45 15.51
C LEU A 170 7.98 -7.85 16.44
N LEU A 171 8.75 -6.86 15.99
CA LEU A 171 9.75 -6.18 16.81
C LEU A 171 9.16 -4.99 17.57
N LEU A 172 7.95 -4.54 17.24
CA LEU A 172 7.30 -3.42 17.90
C LEU A 172 6.76 -3.85 19.28
N GLU A 173 6.85 -2.97 20.28
CA GLU A 173 6.26 -3.19 21.60
C GLU A 173 4.73 -3.32 21.50
N ARG A 174 4.11 -2.44 20.70
CA ARG A 174 2.68 -2.53 20.37
C ARG A 174 2.54 -3.02 18.93
N HIS A 175 2.32 -4.32 18.74
CA HIS A 175 2.00 -4.86 17.42
C HIS A 175 0.76 -4.18 16.81
N ILE A 176 0.62 -4.24 15.48
CA ILE A 176 -0.60 -3.88 14.79
C ILE A 176 -1.79 -4.64 15.41
N ALA A 177 -2.79 -3.88 15.86
CA ALA A 177 -3.99 -4.37 16.51
C ALA A 177 -5.23 -4.19 15.60
N PRO A 178 -6.37 -4.81 15.94
CA PRO A 178 -7.60 -4.61 15.18
C PRO A 178 -8.07 -3.15 15.08
N SER A 179 -7.69 -2.29 16.03
CA SER A 179 -7.95 -0.85 15.97
C SER A 179 -7.18 -0.15 14.86
N ASP A 180 -5.91 -0.53 14.62
CA ASP A 180 -5.11 0.01 13.51
C ASP A 180 -5.70 -0.42 12.15
N VAL A 181 -6.18 -1.67 12.06
CA VAL A 181 -6.90 -2.18 10.88
C VAL A 181 -8.18 -1.38 10.64
N TYR A 182 -8.99 -1.17 11.69
CA TYR A 182 -10.22 -0.39 11.61
C TYR A 182 -9.96 1.05 11.12
N GLU A 183 -8.90 1.67 11.64
CA GLU A 183 -8.46 3.01 11.24
C GLU A 183 -8.12 3.07 9.75
N GLU A 184 -7.30 2.13 9.25
CA GLU A 184 -6.91 2.07 7.84
C GLU A 184 -8.10 1.82 6.91
N ILE A 185 -9.02 0.93 7.27
CA ILE A 185 -10.26 0.70 6.50
C ILE A 185 -11.13 1.96 6.50
N THR A 186 -11.18 2.69 7.61
CA THR A 186 -11.92 3.96 7.69
C THR A 186 -11.32 5.01 6.75
N LEU A 187 -9.99 5.04 6.61
CA LEU A 187 -9.33 5.90 5.63
C LEU A 187 -9.69 5.49 4.19
N ALA A 188 -9.73 4.18 3.89
CA ALA A 188 -10.15 3.67 2.59
C ALA A 188 -11.60 4.08 2.26
N ILE A 189 -12.52 3.97 3.22
CA ILE A 189 -13.91 4.45 3.09
C ILE A 189 -13.94 5.94 2.78
N GLY A 190 -13.08 6.74 3.41
CA GLY A 190 -12.93 8.16 3.13
C GLY A 190 -12.52 8.44 1.69
N TYR A 191 -11.53 7.72 1.15
CA TYR A 191 -11.15 7.84 -0.25
C TYR A 191 -12.27 7.42 -1.19
N ALA A 192 -12.91 6.27 -0.94
CA ALA A 192 -14.03 5.78 -1.75
C ALA A 192 -15.21 6.77 -1.75
N ALA A 193 -15.54 7.37 -0.61
CA ALA A 193 -16.59 8.39 -0.51
C ALA A 193 -16.26 9.65 -1.32
N ARG A 194 -14.98 10.03 -1.38
CA ARG A 194 -14.51 11.15 -2.20
C ARG A 194 -14.55 10.84 -3.69
N LEU A 195 -14.16 9.62 -4.07
CA LEU A 195 -14.26 9.12 -5.45
C LEU A 195 -15.72 9.05 -5.93
N LEU A 196 -16.66 8.75 -5.03
CA LEU A 196 -18.10 8.76 -5.32
C LEU A 196 -18.71 10.16 -5.37
N ALA A 197 -18.00 11.19 -4.87
CA ALA A 197 -18.56 12.53 -4.71
C ALA A 197 -19.07 13.20 -6.00
N PRO A 198 -18.45 12.99 -7.18
CA PRO A 198 -18.93 13.55 -8.44
C PRO A 198 -20.25 12.96 -8.96
N TYR A 199 -20.68 11.80 -8.44
CA TYR A 199 -21.89 11.13 -8.92
C TYR A 199 -23.10 11.49 -8.04
N PRO A 200 -24.12 12.19 -8.56
CA PRO A 200 -25.22 12.71 -7.75
C PRO A 200 -26.09 11.61 -7.15
N ASP A 201 -26.27 10.49 -7.85
CA ASP A 201 -27.08 9.35 -7.39
C ASP A 201 -26.30 8.38 -6.49
N ALA A 202 -25.02 8.63 -6.24
CA ALA A 202 -24.19 7.76 -5.43
C ALA A 202 -24.38 8.03 -3.93
N ILE A 203 -24.61 6.95 -3.17
CA ILE A 203 -24.61 6.99 -1.72
C ILE A 203 -23.15 6.96 -1.25
N ARG A 204 -22.62 8.14 -0.95
CA ARG A 204 -21.20 8.33 -0.56
C ARG A 204 -20.81 7.49 0.65
N ILE A 205 -21.68 7.39 1.67
CA ILE A 205 -21.50 6.53 2.84
C ILE A 205 -22.76 5.68 3.00
N PRO A 206 -22.74 4.41 2.56
CA PRO A 206 -23.86 3.49 2.74
C PRO A 206 -24.20 3.29 4.23
N ALA A 207 -25.42 2.82 4.49
CA ALA A 207 -25.78 2.34 5.81
C ALA A 207 -24.80 1.24 6.26
N GLU A 208 -24.41 1.29 7.53
CA GLU A 208 -23.49 0.31 8.08
C GLU A 208 -24.14 -1.08 8.07
N PRO A 209 -23.47 -2.12 7.52
CA PRO A 209 -24.00 -3.47 7.54
C PRO A 209 -24.27 -3.96 8.97
N PRO A 210 -25.14 -4.95 9.17
CA PRO A 210 -25.36 -5.55 10.49
C PRO A 210 -24.04 -5.98 11.13
N PHE A 211 -23.92 -5.78 12.45
CA PHE A 211 -22.78 -6.27 13.20
C PHE A 211 -22.85 -7.79 13.29
N GLU A 212 -21.79 -8.46 12.85
CA GLU A 212 -21.66 -9.91 12.93
C GLU A 212 -20.60 -10.26 13.99
N PRO A 213 -20.97 -10.86 15.14
CA PRO A 213 -20.03 -11.26 16.17
C PRO A 213 -19.11 -12.39 15.69
N ASP A 214 -18.10 -12.73 16.50
CA ASP A 214 -17.22 -13.89 16.33
C ASP A 214 -16.37 -13.91 15.04
N LYS A 215 -16.25 -12.77 14.37
CA LYS A 215 -15.33 -12.62 13.24
C LYS A 215 -13.89 -12.65 13.71
N LEU A 216 -13.05 -13.25 12.88
CA LEU A 216 -11.62 -13.43 13.07
C LEU A 216 -10.85 -12.64 11.99
N PRO A 217 -9.52 -12.46 12.16
CA PRO A 217 -8.70 -11.77 11.16
C PRO A 217 -8.84 -12.34 9.74
N ARG A 218 -8.98 -13.67 9.60
CA ARG A 218 -9.21 -14.33 8.30
C ARG A 218 -10.48 -13.85 7.59
N ASP A 219 -11.55 -13.57 8.34
CA ASP A 219 -12.82 -13.11 7.77
C ASP A 219 -12.68 -11.67 7.24
N VAL A 220 -11.98 -10.82 8.00
CA VAL A 220 -11.66 -9.45 7.58
C VAL A 220 -10.76 -9.49 6.34
N TYR A 221 -9.73 -10.32 6.34
CA TYR A 221 -8.84 -10.53 5.21
C TYR A 221 -9.60 -10.89 3.94
N LEU A 222 -10.47 -11.92 3.99
CA LEU A 222 -11.24 -12.36 2.82
C LEU A 222 -12.12 -11.23 2.26
N ARG A 223 -12.78 -10.46 3.12
CA ARG A 223 -13.60 -9.32 2.70
C ARG A 223 -12.77 -8.18 2.11
N LEU A 224 -11.56 -7.94 2.62
CA LEU A 224 -10.65 -6.97 2.02
C LEU A 224 -10.12 -7.46 0.66
N ILE A 225 -9.92 -8.76 0.47
CA ILE A 225 -9.60 -9.30 -0.87
C ILE A 225 -10.73 -9.06 -1.86
N GLU A 226 -12.01 -9.17 -1.45
CA GLU A 226 -13.15 -8.80 -2.32
C GLU A 226 -13.14 -7.30 -2.68
N CYS A 227 -12.76 -6.44 -1.72
CA CYS A 227 -12.55 -5.02 -1.98
C CYS A 227 -11.44 -4.80 -3.00
N LEU A 228 -10.29 -5.46 -2.82
CA LEU A 228 -9.15 -5.34 -3.72
C LEU A 228 -9.46 -5.85 -5.13
N ARG A 229 -10.18 -6.96 -5.27
CA ARG A 229 -10.69 -7.46 -6.56
C ARG A 229 -11.64 -6.45 -7.23
N SER A 230 -12.43 -5.72 -6.45
CA SER A 230 -13.30 -4.66 -6.98
C SER A 230 -12.47 -3.47 -7.48
N ILE A 231 -11.39 -3.11 -6.78
CA ILE A 231 -10.44 -2.08 -7.22
C ILE A 231 -9.70 -2.51 -8.50
N VAL A 232 -9.22 -3.76 -8.58
CA VAL A 232 -8.60 -4.31 -9.81
C VAL A 232 -9.54 -4.15 -10.99
N ARG A 233 -10.81 -4.55 -10.86
CA ARG A 233 -11.82 -4.35 -11.92
C ARG A 233 -12.03 -2.87 -12.29
N ILE A 234 -12.04 -1.97 -11.30
CA ILE A 234 -12.12 -0.52 -11.56
C ILE A 234 -10.91 -0.05 -12.36
N PHE A 235 -9.72 -0.50 -12.00
CA PHE A 235 -8.48 -0.14 -12.68
C PHE A 235 -8.47 -0.66 -14.12
N ASP A 236 -8.86 -1.91 -14.34
CA ASP A 236 -8.98 -2.50 -15.68
C ASP A 236 -9.94 -1.69 -16.57
N MET A 237 -11.10 -1.28 -16.05
CA MET A 237 -12.06 -0.43 -16.79
C MET A 237 -11.49 0.95 -17.15
N GLN A 238 -10.50 1.43 -16.39
CA GLN A 238 -9.83 2.71 -16.62
C GLN A 238 -8.50 2.55 -17.39
N GLY A 239 -8.19 1.34 -17.87
CA GLY A 239 -6.93 1.04 -18.58
C GLY A 239 -5.69 1.21 -17.70
N LEU A 240 -5.82 1.01 -16.39
CA LEU A 240 -4.71 1.12 -15.43
C LEU A 240 -4.08 -0.25 -15.20
N ALA A 241 -2.75 -0.29 -15.11
CA ALA A 241 -2.05 -1.51 -14.71
C ALA A 241 -2.50 -1.96 -13.31
N VAL A 242 -2.68 -3.26 -13.10
CA VAL A 242 -3.21 -3.85 -11.86
C VAL A 242 -2.21 -4.79 -11.19
N LEU A 243 -2.35 -4.95 -9.88
CA LEU A 243 -1.69 -6.01 -9.13
C LEU A 243 -2.36 -7.37 -9.38
N THR A 244 -1.68 -8.45 -9.02
CA THR A 244 -2.19 -9.82 -9.15
C THR A 244 -2.62 -10.36 -7.79
N ILE A 245 -3.75 -11.08 -7.77
CA ILE A 245 -4.34 -11.68 -6.56
C ILE A 245 -4.51 -13.18 -6.74
N GLU A 246 -3.77 -13.98 -5.98
CA GLU A 246 -3.75 -15.45 -5.99
C GLU A 246 -4.02 -16.00 -4.58
N THR A 247 -5.29 -16.15 -4.21
CA THR A 247 -5.66 -16.61 -2.85
C THR A 247 -5.69 -18.11 -2.66
N SER A 248 -5.38 -18.91 -3.68
CA SER A 248 -5.51 -20.37 -3.64
C SER A 248 -4.50 -21.07 -2.72
N ARG A 249 -3.43 -20.38 -2.33
CA ARG A 249 -2.31 -20.94 -1.56
C ARG A 249 -2.20 -20.41 -0.13
N ILE A 250 -3.19 -19.64 0.32
CA ILE A 250 -3.12 -18.94 1.60
C ILE A 250 -3.60 -19.86 2.72
N ASP A 251 -2.76 -20.02 3.73
CA ASP A 251 -3.16 -20.61 5.00
C ASP A 251 -3.91 -19.57 5.83
N LEU A 252 -5.24 -19.55 5.69
CA LEU A 252 -6.12 -18.57 6.31
C LEU A 252 -6.09 -18.62 7.85
N ASP A 253 -5.76 -19.76 8.45
CA ASP A 253 -5.74 -19.90 9.91
C ASP A 253 -4.53 -19.22 10.56
N ARG A 254 -3.54 -18.82 9.76
CA ARG A 254 -2.34 -18.10 10.22
C ARG A 254 -2.42 -16.58 10.02
N VAL A 255 -3.50 -16.10 9.41
CA VAL A 255 -3.74 -14.67 9.19
C VAL A 255 -3.92 -13.96 10.53
N ASN A 256 -3.12 -12.92 10.75
CA ASN A 256 -3.20 -12.07 11.94
C ASN A 256 -3.55 -10.61 11.57
N PRO A 257 -3.85 -9.73 12.56
CA PRO A 257 -4.20 -8.34 12.28
C PRO A 257 -3.14 -7.56 11.48
N GLY A 258 -1.85 -7.88 11.63
CA GLY A 258 -0.77 -7.29 10.83
C GLY A 258 -0.93 -7.61 9.33
N ASP A 259 -1.25 -8.86 8.99
CA ASP A 259 -1.50 -9.26 7.60
C ASP A 259 -2.75 -8.54 7.03
N VAL A 260 -3.81 -8.45 7.83
CA VAL A 260 -5.04 -7.72 7.45
C VAL A 260 -4.75 -6.24 7.22
N TYR A 261 -3.94 -5.62 8.09
CA TYR A 261 -3.54 -4.23 7.97
C TYR A 261 -2.75 -3.98 6.67
N LEU A 262 -1.84 -4.87 6.29
CA LEU A 262 -1.09 -4.75 5.04
C LEU A 262 -2.02 -4.73 3.82
N VAL A 263 -3.06 -5.57 3.80
CA VAL A 263 -4.08 -5.54 2.74
C VAL A 263 -4.89 -4.25 2.79
N ALA A 264 -5.29 -3.78 3.97
CA ALA A 264 -6.01 -2.51 4.11
C ALA A 264 -5.19 -1.32 3.63
N ALA A 265 -3.92 -1.24 3.98
CA ALA A 265 -3.01 -0.18 3.54
C ALA A 265 -2.76 -0.23 2.02
N MET A 266 -2.71 -1.43 1.43
CA MET A 266 -2.68 -1.60 -0.02
C MET A 266 -3.96 -1.07 -0.68
N ILE A 267 -5.13 -1.33 -0.10
CA ILE A 267 -6.39 -0.78 -0.60
C ILE A 267 -6.37 0.75 -0.56
N VAL A 268 -5.95 1.33 0.57
CA VAL A 268 -5.79 2.79 0.71
C VAL A 268 -4.87 3.34 -0.38
N SER A 269 -3.74 2.67 -0.65
CA SER A 269 -2.80 3.14 -1.67
C SER A 269 -3.35 3.10 -3.09
N GLN A 270 -4.07 2.03 -3.47
CA GLN A 270 -4.74 1.97 -4.77
C GLN A 270 -5.81 3.07 -4.89
N LEU A 271 -6.59 3.30 -3.84
CA LEU A 271 -7.64 4.32 -3.86
C LEU A 271 -7.08 5.74 -3.89
N ASP A 272 -5.99 6.01 -3.18
CA ASP A 272 -5.27 7.29 -3.24
C ASP A 272 -4.70 7.53 -4.65
N PHE A 273 -4.10 6.51 -5.28
CA PHE A 273 -3.64 6.62 -6.67
C PHE A 273 -4.78 6.95 -7.64
N LEU A 274 -5.91 6.24 -7.53
CA LEU A 274 -7.09 6.51 -8.35
C LEU A 274 -7.64 7.92 -8.09
N TYR A 275 -7.67 8.33 -6.81
CA TYR A 275 -8.13 9.64 -6.37
C TYR A 275 -7.29 10.78 -6.98
N GLN A 276 -5.97 10.63 -6.98
CA GLN A 276 -5.05 11.59 -7.59
C GLN A 276 -5.22 11.64 -9.12
N ARG A 277 -5.38 10.49 -9.76
CA ARG A 277 -5.55 10.41 -11.22
C ARG A 277 -6.84 11.05 -11.71
N LEU A 278 -7.92 10.97 -10.93
CA LEU A 278 -9.21 11.61 -11.24
C LEU A 278 -9.26 13.10 -10.85
N GLY A 279 -8.13 13.70 -10.44
CA GLY A 279 -8.01 15.15 -10.24
C GLY A 279 -8.81 15.71 -9.07
N SER A 280 -9.12 14.89 -8.06
CA SER A 280 -9.89 15.34 -6.91
C SER A 280 -9.03 16.16 -5.94
N ALA A 281 -9.53 17.33 -5.50
CA ALA A 281 -8.69 18.40 -4.95
C ALA A 281 -8.30 18.31 -3.46
N LYS A 282 -8.91 17.44 -2.64
CA LYS A 282 -8.65 17.38 -1.19
C LYS A 282 -8.75 15.97 -0.61
N PRO A 283 -7.64 15.40 -0.09
CA PRO A 283 -7.66 14.06 0.49
C PRO A 283 -8.69 13.96 1.63
N PRO A 284 -9.20 12.74 1.91
CA PRO A 284 -10.10 12.54 3.04
C PRO A 284 -9.44 12.95 4.35
N PRO A 285 -10.23 13.36 5.36
CA PRO A 285 -9.70 13.60 6.69
C PRO A 285 -9.05 12.32 7.23
N GLN A 286 -7.96 12.48 7.97
CA GLN A 286 -7.32 11.35 8.63
C GLN A 286 -8.28 10.82 9.72
N PRO A 287 -8.46 9.49 9.80
CA PRO A 287 -9.27 8.89 10.85
C PRO A 287 -8.65 9.17 12.23
N ILE A 288 -9.51 9.31 13.23
CA ILE A 288 -9.10 9.44 14.64
C ILE A 288 -9.00 8.04 15.23
N TYR A 289 -8.03 7.85 16.14
CA TYR A 289 -7.85 6.57 16.84
C TYR A 289 -9.18 6.10 17.45
N PRO A 290 -9.68 4.91 17.08
CA PRO A 290 -11.05 4.52 17.36
C PRO A 290 -11.23 3.88 18.76
N GLY A 291 -10.18 3.84 19.59
CA GLY A 291 -10.18 3.08 20.84
C GLY A 291 -10.10 1.58 20.61
N LEU A 292 -10.60 0.80 21.58
CA LEU A 292 -10.63 -0.66 21.48
C LEU A 292 -11.56 -1.11 20.35
N LYS A 293 -11.05 -1.94 19.46
CA LYS A 293 -11.80 -2.59 18.37
C LYS A 293 -11.47 -4.07 18.30
N PHE A 294 -12.39 -4.80 17.69
CA PHE A 294 -12.31 -6.26 17.46
C PHE A 294 -12.44 -6.54 15.96
N PRO A 295 -12.00 -7.70 15.45
CA PRO A 295 -12.08 -8.01 14.03
C PRO A 295 -13.49 -7.88 13.44
N ALA A 296 -14.54 -8.19 14.21
CA ALA A 296 -15.95 -7.96 13.82
C ALA A 296 -16.26 -6.51 13.42
N HIS A 297 -15.68 -5.53 14.12
CA HIS A 297 -15.86 -4.11 13.77
C HIS A 297 -15.16 -3.77 12.44
N SER A 298 -13.96 -4.32 12.23
CA SER A 298 -13.21 -4.14 10.98
C SER A 298 -13.90 -4.85 9.82
N TYR A 299 -14.51 -6.02 10.05
CA TYR A 299 -15.31 -6.76 9.07
C TYR A 299 -16.57 -5.99 8.64
N GLN A 300 -17.25 -5.34 9.59
CA GLN A 300 -18.40 -4.48 9.34
C GLN A 300 -17.98 -3.25 8.51
N ARG A 301 -16.88 -2.58 8.89
CA ARG A 301 -16.31 -1.46 8.11
C ARG A 301 -15.90 -1.86 6.69
N ALA A 302 -15.27 -3.02 6.52
CA ALA A 302 -14.93 -3.54 5.20
C ALA A 302 -16.18 -3.77 4.33
N GLY A 303 -17.34 -4.06 4.94
CA GLY A 303 -18.62 -4.15 4.22
C GLY A 303 -19.11 -2.81 3.67
N ILE A 304 -18.93 -1.70 4.41
CA ILE A 304 -19.20 -0.34 3.89
C ILE A 304 -18.31 -0.07 2.68
N LEU A 305 -17.00 -0.33 2.82
CA LEU A 305 -16.03 -0.13 1.75
C LEU A 305 -16.41 -0.93 0.49
N LEU A 306 -16.73 -2.21 0.64
CA LEU A 306 -17.14 -3.06 -0.48
C LEU A 306 -18.36 -2.48 -1.21
N ALA A 307 -19.38 -2.03 -0.47
CA ALA A 307 -20.57 -1.42 -1.05
C ALA A 307 -20.25 -0.12 -1.81
N GLN A 308 -19.33 0.71 -1.31
CA GLN A 308 -18.86 1.90 -2.03
C GLN A 308 -18.12 1.54 -3.32
N LEU A 309 -17.23 0.54 -3.28
CA LEU A 309 -16.48 0.09 -4.44
C LEU A 309 -17.39 -0.50 -5.52
N GLN A 310 -18.43 -1.23 -5.13
CA GLN A 310 -19.45 -1.73 -6.05
C GLN A 310 -20.28 -0.60 -6.69
N GLN A 311 -20.56 0.49 -5.96
CA GLN A 311 -21.17 1.69 -6.54
C GLN A 311 -20.23 2.36 -7.55
N LEU A 312 -18.96 2.54 -7.17
CA LEU A 312 -17.97 3.19 -8.02
C LEU A 312 -17.76 2.39 -9.31
N GLN A 313 -17.70 1.06 -9.21
CA GLN A 313 -17.63 0.17 -10.37
C GLN A 313 -18.82 0.36 -11.32
N ARG A 314 -20.05 0.53 -10.79
CA ARG A 314 -21.25 0.76 -11.62
C ARG A 314 -21.18 2.09 -12.39
N HIS A 315 -20.75 3.16 -11.73
CA HIS A 315 -20.64 4.48 -12.36
C HIS A 315 -19.48 4.60 -13.37
N LEU A 316 -18.44 3.78 -13.23
CA LEU A 316 -17.30 3.73 -14.13
C LEU A 316 -17.45 2.68 -15.25
N ALA A 317 -18.49 1.86 -15.22
CA ALA A 317 -18.72 0.86 -16.25
C ALA A 317 -19.01 1.56 -17.60
N PRO A 318 -18.35 1.15 -18.70
CA PRO A 318 -18.63 1.69 -20.03
C PRO A 318 -20.06 1.32 -20.44
N GLY A 319 -21.00 2.27 -20.32
CA GLY A 319 -22.41 2.04 -20.62
C GLY A 319 -23.42 3.01 -19.97
N GLN A 320 -23.02 3.80 -18.97
CA GLN A 320 -23.87 4.88 -18.40
C GLN A 320 -23.52 6.27 -18.97
N ALA A 321 -23.27 6.36 -20.27
CA ALA A 321 -23.34 7.64 -20.96
C ALA A 321 -24.81 8.08 -20.99
N ALA A 322 -25.14 9.12 -20.21
CA ALA A 322 -26.30 10.00 -20.32
C ALA A 322 -27.55 9.38 -20.95
N GLN A 323 -28.47 8.85 -20.14
CA GLN A 323 -29.88 8.88 -20.54
C GLN A 323 -30.31 10.35 -20.55
N PRO A 324 -30.71 10.93 -21.70
CA PRO A 324 -31.33 12.24 -21.70
C PRO A 324 -32.63 12.15 -20.89
N LEU A 325 -32.85 13.14 -20.01
CA LEU A 325 -34.11 13.34 -19.31
C LEU A 325 -35.27 13.27 -20.32
N PRO A 326 -36.35 12.51 -20.04
CA PRO A 326 -37.54 12.54 -20.89
C PRO A 326 -38.11 13.96 -20.86
N GLU A 327 -38.31 14.54 -22.05
CA GLU A 327 -38.94 15.85 -22.19
C GLU A 327 -40.33 15.83 -21.52
N PRO A 328 -40.68 16.89 -20.76
CA PRO A 328 -42.01 17.00 -20.20
C PRO A 328 -43.04 17.11 -21.33
N ARG A 329 -44.03 16.22 -21.30
CA ARG A 329 -45.23 16.29 -22.16
C ARG A 329 -46.18 17.38 -21.70
#